data_AF-A0A1V5XWF9-F1
#
_entry.id   AF-A0A1V5XWF9-F1
#
_cell.length_a   1.000
_cell.length_b   1.000
_cell.length_c   1.000
_cell.angle_alpha   90.00
_cell.angle_beta   90.00
_cell.angle_gamma   90.00
#
_symmetry.space_group_name_H-M   'P 1'
#
loop_
_entity.id
_entity.type
_entity.pdbx_description
1 polymer ?
#
loop_
_entity_poly.entity_id
_entity_poly.type
_entity_poly.pdbx_seq_one_letter_code
_entity_poly.pdbx_strand_id
1 'polypeptide(L)'
;MAAKIANSRTVLLRAARDRTEGAETTALDNGAKRLAPLLEKLKPPLELNTIRGIEGEAADIYFGVFDNLIVAQKDDFFFRGRNRRPPMDNMNTLISFLYTLLTHDAASALEAVGLDPQVGFLHRDRPGRPSLALDLIEEFRACIADRLALSLVNRQQIRGKGFAKSETGAVVMDDATRKEVLIAYQKRKQEEITHPFIGETVAIGLLPHIQAMLLARHLRGDLDGYPPFFWK
;
A
#
# COMPACT_ATOMS: atom_id res chain seq x y z
N MET A 1 7.14 -5.86 7.56
CA MET A 1 7.45 -6.56 6.29
C MET A 1 6.49 -7.71 5.98
N ALA A 2 6.27 -8.67 6.89
CA ALA A 2 5.35 -9.79 6.63
C ALA A 2 3.94 -9.35 6.19
N ALA A 3 3.35 -8.35 6.86
CA ALA A 3 2.06 -7.77 6.48
C ALA A 3 2.03 -7.20 5.05
N LYS A 4 3.10 -6.51 4.59
CA LYS A 4 3.22 -6.02 3.21
C LYS A 4 3.04 -7.17 2.21
N ILE A 5 3.85 -8.22 2.36
CA ILE A 5 3.86 -9.38 1.45
C ILE A 5 2.52 -10.11 1.51
N ALA A 6 2.01 -10.36 2.72
CA ALA A 6 0.75 -11.06 2.92
C ALA A 6 -0.43 -10.29 2.32
N ASN A 7 -0.51 -8.97 2.54
CA ASN A 7 -1.60 -8.14 2.04
C ASN A 7 -1.52 -7.95 0.53
N SER A 8 -0.32 -7.78 -0.04
CA SER A 8 -0.09 -7.83 -1.50
C SER A 8 -0.58 -9.14 -2.09
N ARG A 9 -0.22 -10.28 -1.47
CA ARG A 9 -0.68 -11.60 -1.88
C ARG A 9 -2.21 -11.73 -1.80
N THR A 10 -2.84 -11.25 -0.75
CA THR A 10 -4.32 -11.24 -0.62
C THR A 10 -4.97 -10.44 -1.74
N VAL A 11 -4.41 -9.29 -2.13
CA VAL A 11 -4.91 -8.50 -3.27
C VAL A 11 -4.87 -9.31 -4.55
N LEU A 12 -3.74 -9.97 -4.86
CA LEU A 12 -3.60 -10.79 -6.06
C LEU A 12 -4.59 -11.96 -6.07
N LEU A 13 -4.70 -12.70 -4.96
CA LEU A 13 -5.59 -13.85 -4.85
C LEU A 13 -7.07 -13.48 -4.96
N ARG A 14 -7.47 -12.31 -4.46
CA ARG A 14 -8.85 -11.83 -4.61
C ARG A 14 -9.12 -11.46 -6.07
N ALA A 15 -8.21 -10.71 -6.69
CA ALA A 15 -8.34 -10.32 -8.09
C ALA A 15 -8.34 -11.50 -9.07
N ALA A 16 -7.60 -12.57 -8.77
CA ALA A 16 -7.63 -13.81 -9.54
C ALA A 16 -8.95 -14.56 -9.37
N ARG A 17 -9.50 -14.64 -8.15
CA ARG A 17 -10.80 -15.28 -7.87
C ARG A 17 -12.01 -14.58 -8.51
N ASP A 18 -11.96 -13.25 -8.58
CA ASP A 18 -13.04 -12.45 -9.16
C ASP A 18 -13.10 -12.58 -10.71
N ARG A 19 -12.15 -13.30 -11.32
CA ARG A 19 -12.07 -13.54 -12.76
C ARG A 19 -12.26 -15.02 -13.05
N THR A 20 -13.02 -15.35 -14.07
CA THR A 20 -13.30 -16.73 -14.46
C THR A 20 -12.05 -17.42 -15.00
N GLU A 21 -11.47 -16.92 -16.10
CA GLU A 21 -10.28 -17.53 -16.75
C GLU A 21 -9.48 -16.47 -17.53
N GLY A 22 -8.20 -16.76 -17.84
CA GLY A 22 -7.36 -15.89 -18.65
C GLY A 22 -5.86 -15.91 -18.31
N ALA A 23 -5.05 -15.38 -19.22
CA ALA A 23 -3.60 -15.26 -19.03
C ALA A 23 -3.29 -14.31 -17.85
N GLU A 24 -4.09 -13.25 -17.68
CA GLU A 24 -4.01 -12.30 -16.59
C GLU A 24 -4.30 -12.95 -15.24
N THR A 25 -5.37 -13.77 -15.15
CA THR A 25 -5.70 -14.53 -13.94
C THR A 25 -4.57 -15.48 -13.55
N THR A 26 -4.02 -16.18 -14.54
CA THR A 26 -2.87 -17.08 -14.35
C THR A 26 -1.64 -16.32 -13.84
N ALA A 27 -1.36 -15.14 -14.41
CA ALA A 27 -0.24 -14.29 -13.97
C ALA A 27 -0.42 -13.81 -12.52
N LEU A 28 -1.63 -13.40 -12.13
CA LEU A 28 -1.95 -12.98 -10.76
C LEU A 28 -1.77 -14.14 -9.77
N ASP A 29 -2.27 -15.33 -10.09
CA ASP A 29 -2.12 -16.53 -9.26
C ASP A 29 -0.65 -16.94 -9.12
N ASN A 30 0.11 -16.90 -10.22
CA ASN A 30 1.54 -17.19 -10.17
C ASN A 30 2.30 -16.16 -9.33
N GLY A 31 1.95 -14.87 -9.43
CA GLY A 31 2.48 -13.83 -8.54
C GLY A 31 2.18 -14.12 -7.07
N ALA A 32 0.94 -14.46 -6.74
CA ALA A 32 0.53 -14.82 -5.39
C ALA A 32 1.25 -16.07 -4.84
N LYS A 33 1.47 -17.08 -5.68
CA LYS A 33 2.23 -18.29 -5.35
C LYS A 33 3.70 -17.96 -5.08
N ARG A 34 4.30 -17.05 -5.85
CA ARG A 34 5.70 -16.61 -5.66
C ARG A 34 5.90 -15.76 -4.41
N LEU A 35 4.87 -15.01 -3.96
CA LEU A 35 4.94 -14.24 -2.71
C LEU A 35 4.86 -15.14 -1.45
N ALA A 36 4.19 -16.29 -1.53
CA ALA A 36 4.02 -17.20 -0.39
C ALA A 36 5.34 -17.65 0.28
N PRO A 37 6.34 -18.19 -0.46
CA PRO A 37 7.59 -18.64 0.16
C PRO A 37 8.41 -17.48 0.77
N LEU A 38 8.18 -16.23 0.35
CA LEU A 38 8.88 -15.08 0.94
C LEU A 38 8.44 -14.80 2.37
N LEU A 39 7.20 -15.14 2.73
CA LEU A 39 6.73 -15.05 4.12
C LEU A 39 7.49 -16.02 5.03
N GLU A 40 7.77 -17.23 4.55
CA GLU A 40 8.54 -18.24 5.31
C GLU A 40 10.00 -17.81 5.49
N LYS A 41 10.58 -17.10 4.51
CA LYS A 41 11.93 -16.53 4.59
C LYS A 41 12.05 -15.38 5.61
N LEU A 42 10.94 -14.81 6.08
CA LEU A 42 10.94 -13.71 7.06
C LEU A 42 10.98 -14.16 8.53
N LYS A 43 11.28 -15.43 8.80
CA LYS A 43 11.43 -15.96 10.17
C LYS A 43 12.70 -15.43 10.83
N PRO A 44 12.63 -14.78 12.01
CA PRO A 44 13.79 -14.25 12.70
C PRO A 44 14.69 -15.37 13.27
N PRO A 45 15.96 -15.07 13.60
CA PRO A 45 16.63 -13.77 13.43
C PRO A 45 17.06 -13.53 11.97
N LEU A 46 16.91 -12.29 11.48
CA LEU A 46 17.34 -11.89 10.13
C LEU A 46 18.06 -10.55 10.19
N GLU A 47 19.12 -10.42 9.38
CA GLU A 47 19.77 -9.13 9.16
C GLU A 47 18.88 -8.20 8.34
N LEU A 48 18.98 -6.90 8.62
CA LEU A 48 18.17 -5.87 7.95
C LEU A 48 18.35 -5.86 6.42
N ASN A 49 19.56 -6.13 5.93
CA ASN A 49 19.82 -6.22 4.49
C ASN A 49 19.09 -7.39 3.84
N THR A 50 18.99 -8.54 4.52
CA THR A 50 18.21 -9.69 4.06
C THR A 50 16.73 -9.35 3.99
N ILE A 51 16.19 -8.67 5.01
CA ILE A 51 14.78 -8.23 5.03
C ILE A 51 14.50 -7.29 3.84
N ARG A 52 15.38 -6.33 3.57
CA ARG A 52 15.26 -5.41 2.42
C ARG A 52 15.39 -6.14 1.07
N GLY A 53 16.23 -7.17 0.98
CA GLY A 53 16.32 -8.02 -0.22
C GLY A 53 15.00 -8.74 -0.51
N ILE A 54 14.40 -9.35 0.53
CA ILE A 54 13.10 -10.02 0.43
C ILE A 54 11.99 -9.01 0.08
N GLU A 55 12.03 -7.81 0.65
CA GLU A 55 11.11 -6.73 0.27
C GLU A 55 11.21 -6.40 -1.21
N GLY A 56 12.43 -6.21 -1.73
CA GLY A 56 12.67 -5.91 -3.14
C GLY A 56 12.09 -7.00 -4.04
N GLU A 57 12.39 -8.26 -3.74
CA GLU A 57 11.84 -9.42 -4.47
C GLU A 57 10.30 -9.43 -4.44
N ALA A 58 9.69 -9.19 -3.28
CA ALA A 58 8.25 -9.14 -3.14
C ALA A 58 7.61 -7.98 -3.91
N ALA A 59 8.24 -6.80 -3.87
CA ALA A 59 7.80 -5.63 -4.61
C ALA A 59 7.88 -5.88 -6.12
N ASP A 60 8.97 -6.49 -6.62
CA ASP A 60 9.14 -6.82 -8.03
C ASP A 60 8.09 -7.82 -8.51
N ILE A 61 7.78 -8.85 -7.70
CA ILE A 61 6.71 -9.79 -8.01
C ILE A 61 5.35 -9.08 -8.07
N TYR A 62 4.99 -8.33 -7.03
CA TYR A 62 3.69 -7.67 -6.93
C TYR A 62 3.49 -6.63 -8.04
N PHE A 63 4.46 -5.74 -8.23
CA PHE A 63 4.41 -4.70 -9.25
C PHE A 63 4.58 -5.24 -10.67
N GLY A 64 5.29 -6.35 -10.85
CA GLY A 64 5.44 -7.02 -12.14
C GLY A 64 4.14 -7.60 -12.70
N VAL A 65 3.18 -7.94 -11.82
CA VAL A 65 1.84 -8.40 -12.25
C VAL A 65 0.74 -7.34 -12.05
N PHE A 66 1.10 -6.15 -11.57
CA PHE A 66 0.12 -5.12 -11.19
C PHE A 66 -0.69 -4.60 -12.37
N ASP A 67 -0.10 -4.53 -13.57
CA ASP A 67 -0.84 -4.13 -14.78
C ASP A 67 -2.08 -5.01 -15.00
N ASN A 68 -1.98 -6.31 -14.70
CA ASN A 68 -3.09 -7.24 -14.84
C ASN A 68 -4.27 -6.87 -13.93
N LEU A 69 -4.06 -6.12 -12.83
CA LEU A 69 -5.12 -5.65 -11.93
C LEU A 69 -5.96 -4.50 -12.52
N ILE A 70 -5.42 -3.79 -13.52
CA ILE A 70 -6.13 -2.73 -14.24
C ILE A 70 -6.95 -3.41 -15.34
N VAL A 71 -8.29 -3.27 -15.31
CA VAL A 71 -9.20 -3.94 -16.26
C VAL A 71 -10.03 -2.97 -17.10
N ALA A 72 -9.89 -1.67 -16.86
CA ALA A 72 -10.54 -0.63 -17.65
C ALA A 72 -9.53 0.47 -18.00
N GLN A 73 -9.82 1.21 -19.07
CA GLN A 73 -9.05 2.38 -19.48
C GLN A 73 -7.55 2.09 -19.71
N LYS A 74 -7.23 0.93 -20.32
CA LYS A 74 -5.85 0.43 -20.51
C LYS A 74 -4.94 1.37 -21.32
N ASP A 75 -5.52 2.15 -22.22
CA ASP A 75 -4.77 3.14 -23.02
C ASP A 75 -4.28 4.31 -22.15
N ASP A 76 -5.05 4.68 -21.12
CA ASP A 76 -4.75 5.78 -20.21
C ASP A 76 -4.04 5.31 -18.93
N PHE A 77 -4.35 4.11 -18.46
CA PHE A 77 -3.84 3.52 -17.22
C PHE A 77 -3.19 2.17 -17.50
N PHE A 78 -1.89 2.14 -17.28
CA PHE A 78 -1.06 0.95 -17.40
C PHE A 78 0.01 0.99 -16.30
N PHE A 79 0.67 -0.13 -16.08
CA PHE A 79 1.70 -0.24 -15.05
C PHE A 79 2.89 -1.07 -15.52
N ARG A 80 3.96 -0.40 -15.97
CA ARG A 80 5.21 -1.06 -16.40
C ARG A 80 6.24 -1.23 -15.28
N GLY A 81 5.95 -0.66 -14.12
CA GLY A 81 6.82 -0.63 -12.96
C GLY A 81 6.54 0.59 -12.09
N ARG A 82 7.04 0.59 -10.86
CA ARG A 82 6.83 1.71 -9.93
C ARG A 82 7.83 2.83 -10.19
N ASN A 83 7.37 3.94 -10.77
CA ASN A 83 8.14 5.20 -10.88
C ASN A 83 7.58 6.23 -9.89
N ARG A 84 8.45 7.02 -9.22
CA ARG A 84 8.01 7.86 -8.09
C ARG A 84 8.43 9.32 -8.17
N ARG A 85 9.53 9.65 -8.86
CA ARG A 85 10.17 10.97 -8.78
C ARG A 85 10.88 11.35 -10.10
N PRO A 86 10.16 12.01 -11.03
CA PRO A 86 8.71 12.18 -11.06
C PRO A 86 7.98 10.90 -11.52
N PRO A 87 6.66 10.75 -11.26
CA PRO A 87 5.87 9.73 -11.92
C PRO A 87 5.66 10.07 -13.39
N MET A 88 5.77 9.07 -14.27
CA MET A 88 5.74 9.25 -15.73
C MET A 88 4.46 8.73 -16.40
N ASP A 89 3.53 8.21 -15.59
CA ASP A 89 2.23 7.69 -16.04
C ASP A 89 1.13 7.96 -15.00
N ASN A 90 -0.12 7.86 -15.47
CA ASN A 90 -1.30 8.23 -14.69
C ASN A 90 -1.49 7.33 -13.46
N MET A 91 -1.21 6.03 -13.59
CA MET A 91 -1.40 5.08 -12.49
C MET A 91 -0.37 5.30 -11.38
N ASN A 92 0.90 5.49 -11.74
CA ASN A 92 1.94 5.83 -10.78
C ASN A 92 1.69 7.18 -10.09
N THR A 93 1.12 8.16 -10.81
CA THR A 93 0.73 9.45 -10.24
C THR A 93 -0.35 9.28 -9.18
N LEU A 94 -1.41 8.53 -9.50
CA LEU A 94 -2.51 8.25 -8.58
C LEU A 94 -2.05 7.49 -7.33
N ILE A 95 -1.27 6.41 -7.49
CA ILE A 95 -0.74 5.62 -6.37
C ILE A 95 0.21 6.47 -5.51
N SER A 96 1.07 7.30 -6.14
CA SER A 96 1.96 8.22 -5.40
C SER A 96 1.15 9.18 -4.53
N PHE A 97 0.08 9.76 -5.07
CA PHE A 97 -0.77 10.68 -4.32
C PHE A 97 -1.44 9.98 -3.12
N LEU A 98 -2.01 8.80 -3.33
CA LEU A 98 -2.64 8.02 -2.24
C LEU A 98 -1.62 7.56 -1.19
N TYR A 99 -0.40 7.21 -1.58
CA TYR A 99 0.66 6.88 -0.63
C TYR A 99 1.06 8.11 0.21
N THR A 100 1.08 9.30 -0.38
CA THR A 100 1.32 10.55 0.36
C THR A 100 0.24 10.77 1.42
N LEU A 101 -1.05 10.67 1.05
CA LEU A 101 -2.15 10.81 2.00
C LEU A 101 -2.05 9.79 3.15
N LEU A 102 -1.81 8.52 2.83
CA LEU A 102 -1.66 7.45 3.81
C LEU A 102 -0.44 7.65 4.72
N THR A 103 0.65 8.22 4.19
CA THR A 103 1.84 8.58 4.99
C THR A 103 1.51 9.70 5.98
N HIS A 104 0.72 10.69 5.59
CA HIS A 104 0.29 11.76 6.50
C HIS A 104 -0.62 11.22 7.61
N ASP A 105 -1.56 10.33 7.28
CA ASP A 105 -2.40 9.67 8.28
C ASP A 105 -1.55 8.85 9.29
N ALA A 106 -0.55 8.10 8.80
CA ALA A 106 0.34 7.33 9.65
C ALA A 106 1.27 8.20 10.52
N ALA A 107 1.81 9.29 9.97
CA ALA A 107 2.62 10.23 10.75
C ALA A 107 1.79 10.86 11.88
N SER A 108 0.58 11.33 11.56
CA SER A 108 -0.34 11.91 12.55
C SER A 108 -0.72 10.88 13.63
N ALA A 109 -0.92 9.62 13.24
CA ALA A 109 -1.23 8.52 14.15
C ALA A 109 -0.06 8.21 15.11
N LEU A 110 1.17 8.22 14.62
CA LEU A 110 2.38 8.01 15.43
C LEU A 110 2.58 9.15 16.42
N GLU A 111 2.45 10.40 15.98
CA GLU A 111 2.55 11.58 16.85
C GLU A 111 1.49 11.56 17.95
N ALA A 112 0.25 11.17 17.63
CA ALA A 112 -0.85 11.08 18.58
C ALA A 112 -0.62 10.07 19.72
N VAL A 113 0.25 9.08 19.52
CA VAL A 113 0.64 8.09 20.55
C VAL A 113 2.03 8.37 21.15
N GLY A 114 2.64 9.52 20.82
CA GLY A 114 3.92 9.96 21.37
C GLY A 114 5.16 9.36 20.70
N LEU A 115 5.03 8.76 19.52
CA LEU A 115 6.16 8.26 18.73
C LEU A 115 6.64 9.32 17.73
N ASP A 116 7.95 9.41 17.51
CA ASP A 116 8.53 10.28 16.48
C ASP A 116 8.42 9.62 15.09
N PRO A 117 7.68 10.21 14.13
CA PRO A 117 7.52 9.64 12.79
C PRO A 117 8.81 9.50 11.99
N GLN A 118 9.90 10.17 12.36
CA GLN A 118 11.16 10.16 11.62
C GLN A 118 12.08 8.99 11.98
N VAL A 119 11.87 8.33 13.12
CA VAL A 119 12.77 7.27 13.63
C VAL A 119 12.29 5.89 13.16
N GLY A 120 12.72 5.49 11.96
CA GLY A 120 12.30 4.23 11.34
C GLY A 120 13.12 3.02 11.78
N PHE A 121 12.55 1.83 11.64
CA PHE A 121 13.23 0.54 11.84
C PHE A 121 13.69 -0.09 10.52
N LEU A 122 12.89 0.03 9.45
CA LEU A 122 13.17 -0.61 8.15
C LEU A 122 13.74 0.39 7.15
N HIS A 123 13.15 1.57 7.04
CA HIS A 123 13.68 2.65 6.21
C HIS A 123 14.87 3.33 6.89
N ARG A 124 15.89 3.68 6.10
CA ARG A 124 17.02 4.47 6.62
C ARG A 124 16.54 5.85 7.06
N ASP A 125 16.97 6.28 8.24
CA ASP A 125 16.75 7.62 8.74
C ASP A 125 17.39 8.67 7.81
N ARG A 126 16.62 9.71 7.53
CA ARG A 126 17.05 10.89 6.78
C ARG A 126 16.29 12.09 7.34
N PRO A 127 16.96 13.23 7.61
CA PRO A 127 16.27 14.42 8.10
C PRO A 127 15.08 14.80 7.23
N GLY A 128 13.92 15.06 7.86
CA GLY A 128 12.69 15.45 7.19
C GLY A 128 11.94 14.31 6.48
N ARG A 129 12.43 13.07 6.56
CA ARG A 129 11.71 11.89 6.06
C ARG A 129 10.98 11.21 7.23
N PRO A 130 9.65 11.03 7.17
CA PRO A 130 8.92 10.30 8.22
C PRO A 130 9.12 8.79 8.04
N SER A 131 10.34 8.29 8.32
CA SER A 131 10.73 6.90 8.08
C SER A 131 9.88 5.89 8.84
N LEU A 132 9.48 6.17 10.07
CA LEU A 132 8.59 5.29 10.84
C LEU A 132 7.19 5.25 10.25
N ALA A 133 6.66 6.40 9.80
CA ALA A 133 5.38 6.41 9.10
C ALA A 133 5.47 5.59 7.80
N LEU A 134 6.58 5.68 7.07
CA LEU A 134 6.81 4.89 5.86
C LEU A 134 6.91 3.39 6.15
N ASP A 135 7.47 2.99 7.30
CA ASP A 135 7.48 1.61 7.77
C ASP A 135 6.06 1.13 8.09
N LEU A 136 5.30 1.93 8.84
CA LEU A 136 3.95 1.59 9.28
C LEU A 136 3.00 1.38 8.10
N ILE A 137 3.08 2.24 7.07
CA ILE A 137 2.19 2.13 5.91
C ILE A 137 2.49 0.93 5.00
N GLU A 138 3.63 0.25 5.17
CA GLU A 138 3.91 -0.97 4.38
C GLU A 138 2.81 -2.02 4.54
N GLU A 139 2.14 -2.05 5.68
CA GLU A 139 1.01 -2.95 5.96
C GLU A 139 -0.25 -2.58 5.18
N PHE A 140 -0.37 -1.32 4.79
CA PHE A 140 -1.61 -0.73 4.28
C PHE A 140 -1.58 -0.40 2.79
N ARG A 141 -0.39 -0.29 2.18
CA ARG A 141 -0.23 0.10 0.77
C ARG A 141 -1.09 -0.72 -0.17
N ALA A 142 -0.98 -2.04 -0.11
CA ALA A 142 -1.72 -2.92 -1.02
C ALA A 142 -3.24 -2.91 -0.76
N CYS A 143 -3.66 -3.05 0.50
CA CYS A 143 -5.08 -3.26 0.84
C CYS A 143 -5.91 -1.98 0.94
N ILE A 144 -5.27 -0.82 1.15
CA ILE A 144 -5.94 0.49 1.22
C ILE A 144 -5.67 1.30 -0.04
N ALA A 145 -4.41 1.71 -0.25
CA ALA A 145 -4.09 2.68 -1.30
C ALA A 145 -4.18 2.08 -2.71
N ASP A 146 -3.50 0.96 -2.96
CA ASP A 146 -3.48 0.34 -4.30
C ASP A 146 -4.88 -0.14 -4.71
N ARG A 147 -5.61 -0.78 -3.79
CA ARG A 147 -7.00 -1.18 -4.03
C ARG A 147 -7.92 0.01 -4.30
N LEU A 148 -7.75 1.14 -3.60
CA LEU A 148 -8.54 2.33 -3.88
C LEU A 148 -8.20 2.87 -5.28
N ALA A 149 -6.92 2.98 -5.63
CA ALA A 149 -6.49 3.41 -6.96
C ALA A 149 -7.11 2.54 -8.06
N LEU A 150 -6.99 1.21 -7.92
CA LEU A 150 -7.56 0.24 -8.85
C LEU A 150 -9.09 0.37 -8.92
N SER A 151 -9.77 0.57 -7.79
CA SER A 151 -11.22 0.75 -7.77
C SER A 151 -11.67 2.01 -8.50
N LEU A 152 -10.96 3.13 -8.30
CA LEU A 152 -11.23 4.40 -8.97
C LEU A 152 -11.09 4.29 -10.50
N VAL A 153 -10.03 3.63 -10.95
CA VAL A 153 -9.74 3.44 -12.39
C VAL A 153 -10.68 2.40 -13.01
N ASN A 154 -10.81 1.22 -12.40
CA ASN A 154 -11.60 0.12 -12.95
C ASN A 154 -13.10 0.44 -12.99
N ARG A 155 -13.61 1.25 -12.06
CA ARG A 155 -14.99 1.76 -12.06
C ARG A 155 -15.17 3.04 -12.86
N GLN A 156 -14.11 3.51 -13.54
CA GLN A 156 -14.10 4.74 -14.35
C GLN A 156 -14.56 5.99 -13.59
N GLN A 157 -14.36 6.03 -12.28
CA GLN A 157 -14.60 7.21 -11.45
C GLN A 157 -13.54 8.27 -11.75
N ILE A 158 -12.30 7.83 -11.92
CA ILE A 158 -11.19 8.65 -12.40
C ILE A 158 -10.87 8.25 -13.83
N ARG A 159 -10.61 9.24 -14.71
CA ARG A 159 -10.35 9.02 -16.14
C ARG A 159 -9.04 9.65 -16.59
N GLY A 160 -8.47 9.16 -17.70
CA GLY A 160 -7.19 9.64 -18.23
C GLY A 160 -7.15 11.14 -18.52
N LYS A 161 -8.28 11.72 -18.94
CA LYS A 161 -8.44 13.17 -19.16
C LYS A 161 -8.12 14.06 -17.95
N GLY A 162 -8.13 13.49 -16.75
CA GLY A 162 -7.79 14.18 -15.50
C GLY A 162 -6.29 14.30 -15.24
N PHE A 163 -5.47 13.81 -16.16
CA PHE A 163 -4.02 13.77 -16.06
C PHE A 163 -3.39 14.41 -17.30
N ALA A 164 -2.32 15.17 -17.08
CA ALA A 164 -1.57 15.82 -18.14
C ALA A 164 -0.08 15.58 -17.96
N LYS A 165 0.63 15.35 -19.07
CA LYS A 165 2.09 15.35 -19.09
C LYS A 165 2.57 16.80 -19.09
N SER A 166 3.46 17.12 -18.17
CA SER A 166 4.24 18.36 -18.17
C SER A 166 5.35 18.31 -19.23
N GLU A 167 5.99 19.45 -19.48
CA GLU A 167 7.13 19.58 -20.41
C GLU A 167 8.29 18.64 -20.06
N THR A 168 8.44 18.28 -18.78
CA THR A 168 9.48 17.35 -18.30
C THR A 168 9.12 15.87 -18.46
N GLY A 169 7.93 15.58 -19.01
CA GLY A 169 7.38 14.23 -19.10
C GLY A 169 6.72 13.72 -17.81
N ALA A 170 6.87 14.44 -16.69
CA ALA A 170 6.16 14.14 -15.44
C ALA A 170 4.65 14.27 -15.64
N VAL A 171 3.88 13.34 -15.10
CA VAL A 171 2.42 13.40 -15.12
C VAL A 171 1.90 14.13 -13.89
N VAL A 172 0.95 15.05 -14.12
CA VAL A 172 0.27 15.85 -13.10
C VAL A 172 -1.22 15.55 -13.15
N MET A 173 -1.83 15.44 -11.98
CA MET A 173 -3.27 15.25 -11.81
C MET A 173 -3.94 16.61 -11.61
N ASP A 174 -5.01 16.89 -12.34
CA ASP A 174 -5.74 18.15 -12.22
C ASP A 174 -6.51 18.27 -10.88
N ASP A 175 -6.98 19.48 -10.58
CA ASP A 175 -7.63 19.78 -9.30
C ASP A 175 -8.98 19.07 -9.13
N ALA A 176 -9.74 18.87 -10.21
CA ALA A 176 -11.03 18.20 -10.17
C ALA A 176 -10.86 16.71 -9.84
N THR A 177 -9.94 16.05 -10.54
CA THR A 177 -9.53 14.66 -10.33
C THR A 177 -8.94 14.48 -8.94
N ARG A 178 -8.06 15.39 -8.49
CA ARG A 178 -7.52 15.38 -7.13
C ARG A 178 -8.63 15.45 -6.08
N LYS A 179 -9.63 16.30 -6.27
CA LYS A 179 -10.79 16.42 -5.37
C LYS A 179 -11.59 15.13 -5.33
N GLU A 180 -11.85 14.49 -6.46
CA GLU A 180 -12.56 13.19 -6.52
C GLU A 180 -11.79 12.09 -5.78
N VAL A 181 -10.47 12.01 -5.96
CA VAL A 181 -9.61 11.06 -5.23
C VAL A 181 -9.67 11.32 -3.72
N LEU A 182 -9.62 12.58 -3.28
CA LEU A 182 -9.71 12.95 -1.86
C LEU A 182 -11.06 12.54 -1.26
N ILE A 183 -12.17 12.82 -1.94
CA ILE A 183 -13.51 12.42 -1.49
C ILE A 183 -13.61 10.90 -1.36
N ALA A 184 -13.12 10.16 -2.36
CA ALA A 184 -13.11 8.70 -2.33
C ALA A 184 -12.23 8.14 -1.22
N TYR A 185 -11.08 8.77 -0.96
CA TYR A 185 -10.20 8.40 0.16
C TYR A 185 -10.88 8.61 1.51
N GLN A 186 -11.54 9.75 1.72
CA GLN A 186 -12.29 10.01 2.95
C GLN A 186 -13.45 9.03 3.14
N LYS A 187 -14.19 8.72 2.07
CA LYS A 187 -15.24 7.70 2.11
C LYS A 187 -14.68 6.33 2.47
N ARG A 188 -13.55 5.93 1.85
CA ARG A 188 -12.88 4.66 2.15
C ARG A 188 -12.43 4.58 3.61
N LYS A 189 -12.01 5.69 4.23
CA LYS A 189 -11.66 5.75 5.66
C LYS A 189 -12.86 5.52 6.59
N GLN A 190 -14.08 5.81 6.15
CA GLN A 190 -15.30 5.61 6.93
C GLN A 190 -15.83 4.17 6.86
N GLU A 191 -15.41 3.39 5.87
CA GLU A 191 -15.80 1.99 5.77
C GLU A 191 -15.26 1.20 6.98
N GLU A 192 -16.05 0.25 7.47
CA GLU A 192 -15.71 -0.53 8.66
C GLU A 192 -15.04 -1.86 8.31
N ILE A 193 -14.15 -2.31 9.20
CA ILE A 193 -13.50 -3.62 9.14
C ILE A 193 -13.29 -4.15 10.55
N THR A 194 -13.44 -5.46 10.73
CA THR A 194 -13.01 -6.11 11.98
C THR A 194 -11.49 -6.21 12.00
N HIS A 195 -10.86 -5.54 12.96
CA HIS A 195 -9.41 -5.56 13.11
C HIS A 195 -8.95 -6.95 13.57
N PRO A 196 -8.03 -7.63 12.86
CA PRO A 196 -7.76 -9.06 13.04
C PRO A 196 -7.12 -9.42 14.39
N PHE A 197 -6.40 -8.48 15.01
CA PHE A 197 -5.76 -8.69 16.32
C PHE A 197 -6.69 -8.36 17.50
N ILE A 198 -7.27 -7.16 17.55
CA ILE A 198 -8.15 -6.74 18.66
C ILE A 198 -9.57 -7.29 18.58
N GLY A 199 -10.02 -7.77 17.40
CA GLY A 199 -11.35 -8.37 17.23
C GLY A 199 -12.53 -7.39 17.15
N GLU A 200 -12.27 -6.09 17.20
CA GLU A 200 -13.28 -5.03 17.16
C GLU A 200 -13.54 -4.53 15.74
N THR A 201 -14.79 -4.14 15.46
CA THR A 201 -15.15 -3.43 14.23
C THR A 201 -14.76 -1.96 14.36
N VAL A 202 -13.92 -1.50 13.43
CA VAL A 202 -13.37 -0.15 13.43
C VAL A 202 -13.42 0.45 12.02
N ALA A 203 -13.49 1.77 11.92
CA ALA A 203 -13.33 2.47 10.66
C ALA A 203 -11.91 2.25 10.11
N ILE A 204 -11.76 2.03 8.79
CA ILE A 204 -10.47 1.85 8.11
C ILE A 204 -9.51 3.01 8.40
N GLY A 205 -10.03 4.23 8.54
CA GLY A 205 -9.24 5.42 8.87
C GLY A 205 -8.57 5.37 10.24
N LEU A 206 -9.02 4.51 11.16
CA LEU A 206 -8.41 4.31 12.48
C LEU A 206 -7.29 3.25 12.49
N LEU A 207 -7.13 2.47 11.41
CA LEU A 207 -6.12 1.41 11.37
C LEU A 207 -4.70 1.92 11.61
N PRO A 208 -4.23 3.04 11.03
CA PRO A 208 -2.90 3.57 11.34
C PRO A 208 -2.74 3.93 12.83
N HIS A 209 -3.78 4.48 13.47
CA HIS A 209 -3.75 4.82 14.89
C HIS A 209 -3.70 3.56 15.77
N ILE A 210 -4.49 2.54 15.45
CA ILE A 210 -4.45 1.26 16.18
C ILE A 210 -3.07 0.61 16.07
N GLN A 211 -2.48 0.55 14.87
CA GLN A 211 -1.14 -0.01 14.68
C GLN A 211 -0.06 0.84 15.38
N ALA A 212 -0.16 2.17 15.34
CA ALA A 212 0.74 3.04 16.10
C ALA A 212 0.66 2.76 17.62
N MET A 213 -0.54 2.60 18.17
CA MET A 213 -0.75 2.27 19.58
C MET A 213 -0.19 0.89 19.93
N LEU A 214 -0.40 -0.13 19.08
CA LEU A 214 0.16 -1.47 19.27
C LEU A 214 1.69 -1.45 19.24
N LEU A 215 2.29 -0.65 18.35
CA LEU A 215 3.73 -0.44 18.28
C LEU A 215 4.25 0.23 19.56
N ALA A 216 3.60 1.30 20.02
CA ALA A 216 3.97 1.99 21.26
C ALA A 216 3.89 1.08 22.49
N ARG A 217 2.87 0.20 22.56
CA ARG A 217 2.75 -0.81 23.62
C ARG A 217 3.89 -1.83 23.57
N HIS A 218 4.23 -2.33 22.38
CA HIS A 218 5.36 -3.24 22.22
C HIS A 218 6.69 -2.58 22.65
N LEU A 219 6.95 -1.34 22.24
CA LEU A 219 8.17 -0.60 22.60
C LEU A 219 8.31 -0.34 24.10
N ARG A 220 7.19 -0.25 24.83
CA ARG A 220 7.18 -0.14 26.31
C ARG A 220 7.30 -1.47 27.03
N GLY A 221 7.25 -2.59 26.32
CA GLY A 221 7.24 -3.93 26.91
C GLY A 221 5.86 -4.42 27.37
N ASP A 222 4.77 -3.71 27.02
CA ASP A 222 3.40 -4.12 27.34
C ASP A 222 2.87 -5.24 26.42
N LEU A 223 3.60 -5.54 25.34
CA LEU A 223 3.30 -6.61 24.37
C LEU A 223 4.59 -7.32 23.97
N ASP A 224 4.57 -8.66 24.00
CA ASP A 224 5.71 -9.52 23.64
C ASP A 224 6.19 -9.32 22.19
N GLY A 225 5.29 -8.88 21.32
CA GLY A 225 5.58 -8.57 19.93
C GLY A 225 4.56 -7.62 19.34
N TYR A 226 4.99 -6.79 18.39
CA TYR A 226 4.10 -5.98 17.58
C TYR A 226 3.32 -6.87 16.59
N PRO A 227 1.98 -6.94 16.66
CA PRO A 227 1.17 -7.79 15.79
C PRO A 227 0.81 -7.05 14.48
N PRO A 228 1.41 -7.41 13.33
CA PRO A 228 1.19 -6.69 12.08
C PRO A 228 -0.25 -6.83 11.57
N PHE A 229 -0.75 -5.82 10.86
CA PHE A 229 -2.07 -5.86 10.26
C PHE A 229 -2.12 -6.79 9.03
N PHE A 230 -2.75 -7.96 9.19
CA PHE A 230 -3.05 -8.88 8.09
C PHE A 230 -4.49 -8.70 7.60
N TRP A 231 -4.63 -8.18 6.39
CA TRP A 231 -5.93 -7.95 5.76
C TRP A 231 -6.56 -9.28 5.35
N LYS A 232 -7.69 -9.61 5.99
CA LYS A 232 -8.46 -10.84 5.74
C LYS A 232 -9.59 -10.61 4.76
#